data_AF-A0A9D6U3T0-F1
#
_entry.id   AF-A0A9D6U3T0-F1
#
_cell.length_a   1.000
_cell.length_b   1.000
_cell.length_c   1.000
_cell.angle_alpha   90.00
_cell.angle_beta   90.00
_cell.angle_gamma   90.00
#
_symmetry.space_group_name_H-M   'P 1'
#
loop_
_entity.id
_entity.type
_entity.pdbx_description
1 polymer ?
#
loop_
_entity_poly.entity_id
_entity_poly.type
_entity_poly.pdbx_seq_one_letter_code
_entity_poly.pdbx_strand_id
1 'polypeptide(L)'
;MRLSRFSRIVLGMLIVQGLLLAGTGLAQTQKPACGPDHAILYKRAVGLLDKAEKKLAAKYTAEAKSLLKESNSLFTILVKECGPEQKARTLTPQEEQQEAVNKKLAADELVQAERLEKSAAEKLKKSDQTAQHELAVKYAREAKGESELAQVRSIKAGIYSLRNQQMIFRFLAK
;
A
#
# COMPACT_ATOMS: atom_id res chain seq x y z
N MET A 1 -7.97 58.43 59.19
CA MET A 1 -6.94 59.27 59.81
C MET A 1 -5.64 59.07 59.03
N ARG A 2 -5.08 60.18 58.51
CA ARG A 2 -3.66 60.45 58.17
C ARG A 2 -3.02 59.67 57.01
N LEU A 3 -2.90 60.31 55.83
CA LEU A 3 -1.79 61.19 55.35
C LEU A 3 -0.57 60.33 54.90
N SER A 4 -0.29 60.14 53.61
CA SER A 4 0.16 61.06 52.53
C SER A 4 1.63 61.52 52.64
N ARG A 5 2.30 61.49 51.46
CA ARG A 5 3.56 62.15 51.01
C ARG A 5 4.84 61.33 51.23
N PHE A 6 5.76 61.12 50.28
CA PHE A 6 6.34 61.91 49.17
C PHE A 6 6.85 60.91 48.08
N SER A 7 6.72 61.04 46.75
CA SER A 7 7.05 62.07 45.75
C SER A 7 8.54 62.45 45.61
N ARG A 8 9.19 61.96 44.52
CA ARG A 8 10.22 62.60 43.64
C ARG A 8 10.76 61.54 42.64
N ILE A 9 10.34 61.48 41.36
CA ILE A 9 10.68 62.28 40.16
C ILE A 9 12.06 61.90 39.55
N VAL A 10 12.08 61.75 38.19
CA VAL A 10 13.18 61.88 37.20
C VAL A 10 13.80 60.53 36.74
N LEU A 11 13.45 59.98 35.56
CA LEU A 11 13.92 60.28 34.17
C LEU A 11 15.10 59.39 33.73
N GLY A 12 14.95 58.74 32.57
CA GLY A 12 15.98 57.94 31.89
C GLY A 12 15.31 56.89 31.00
N MET A 13 14.64 57.29 29.91
CA MET A 13 15.22 57.45 28.57
C MET A 13 15.82 56.14 28.01
N LEU A 14 15.14 55.60 26.99
CA LEU A 14 15.70 54.88 25.83
C LEU A 14 16.59 53.65 26.08
N ILE A 15 16.03 52.45 25.89
CA ILE A 15 16.68 51.42 25.07
C ILE A 15 15.61 50.71 24.21
N VAL A 16 15.63 51.07 22.93
CA VAL A 16 15.08 50.31 21.81
C VAL A 16 15.92 49.04 21.67
N GLN A 17 15.34 47.86 21.92
CA GLN A 17 15.76 46.60 21.28
C GLN A 17 14.55 45.66 21.16
N GLY A 18 13.77 45.86 20.10
CA GLY A 18 12.96 44.80 19.51
C GLY A 18 13.78 44.13 18.42
N LEU A 19 14.26 42.92 18.66
CA LEU A 19 14.84 41.92 17.75
C LEU A 19 15.42 40.85 18.71
N LEU A 20 15.09 39.56 18.71
CA LEU A 20 14.65 38.66 17.67
C LEU A 20 13.76 37.60 18.32
N LEU A 21 12.59 37.38 17.71
CA LEU A 21 11.90 36.10 17.81
C LEU A 21 12.85 35.02 17.30
N ALA A 22 13.50 34.30 18.22
CA ALA A 22 14.07 32.99 17.95
C ALA A 22 12.91 32.01 17.74
N GLY A 23 12.23 32.14 16.59
CA GLY A 23 11.43 31.06 16.04
C GLY A 23 12.39 29.91 15.79
N THR A 24 12.23 28.85 16.58
CA THR A 24 12.73 27.52 16.28
C THR A 24 12.10 27.08 14.96
N GLY A 25 12.73 27.50 13.86
CA GLY A 25 12.45 26.96 12.54
C GLY A 25 12.77 25.49 12.61
N LEU A 26 11.72 24.67 12.76
CA LEU A 26 11.76 23.25 12.45
C LEU A 26 12.41 23.15 11.07
N ALA A 27 13.64 22.66 11.04
CA ALA A 27 14.31 22.29 9.81
C ALA A 27 13.38 21.30 9.12
N GLN A 28 12.61 21.79 8.14
CA GLN A 28 11.96 20.93 7.17
C GLN A 28 13.12 20.27 6.41
N THR A 29 13.53 19.09 6.86
CA THR A 29 14.34 18.19 6.06
C THR A 29 13.62 18.05 4.74
N GLN A 30 14.13 18.73 3.71
CA GLN A 30 13.67 18.54 2.33
C GLN A 30 13.69 17.03 2.09
N LYS A 31 12.50 16.47 1.84
CA LYS A 31 12.38 15.04 1.56
C LYS A 31 13.28 14.77 0.36
N PRO A 32 14.32 13.92 0.49
CA PRO A 32 15.24 13.70 -0.61
C PRO A 32 14.44 13.21 -1.81
N ALA A 33 14.74 13.78 -2.98
CA ALA A 33 14.19 13.31 -4.24
C ALA A 33 14.48 11.81 -4.40
N CYS A 34 13.66 11.07 -5.13
CA CYS A 34 13.90 9.63 -5.27
C CYS A 34 15.19 9.35 -6.02
N GLY A 35 16.19 9.00 -5.21
CA GLY A 35 17.54 8.71 -5.64
C GLY A 35 17.78 7.23 -5.98
N PRO A 36 19.06 6.87 -6.21
CA PRO A 36 19.50 5.53 -6.66
C PRO A 36 18.99 4.36 -5.80
N ASP A 37 18.85 4.55 -4.49
CA ASP A 37 18.35 3.50 -3.60
C ASP A 37 16.92 3.08 -3.94
N HIS A 38 16.06 4.03 -4.34
CA HIS A 38 14.70 3.74 -4.75
C HIS A 38 14.65 3.00 -6.09
N ALA A 39 15.62 3.22 -6.97
CA ALA A 39 15.76 2.45 -8.21
C ALA A 39 16.08 0.97 -7.91
N ILE A 40 16.91 0.70 -6.89
CA ILE A 40 17.20 -0.66 -6.41
C ILE A 40 15.94 -1.30 -5.83
N LEU A 41 15.20 -0.58 -4.97
CA LEU A 41 13.94 -1.05 -4.40
C LEU A 41 12.91 -1.36 -5.50
N TYR A 42 12.78 -0.49 -6.50
CA TYR A 42 11.92 -0.71 -7.66
C TYR A 42 12.30 -1.97 -8.43
N LYS A 43 13.58 -2.14 -8.80
CA LYS A 43 14.05 -3.32 -9.52
C LYS A 43 13.79 -4.60 -8.72
N ARG A 44 14.00 -4.57 -7.39
CA ARG A 44 13.69 -5.69 -6.50
C ARG A 44 12.18 -5.98 -6.46
N ALA A 45 11.34 -4.96 -6.33
CA ALA A 45 9.88 -5.09 -6.29
C ALA A 45 9.34 -5.75 -7.56
N VAL A 46 9.82 -5.31 -8.73
CA VAL A 46 9.47 -5.90 -10.04
C VAL A 46 9.97 -7.34 -10.15
N GLY A 47 11.22 -7.62 -9.76
CA GLY A 47 11.76 -8.97 -9.80
C GLY A 47 11.00 -9.96 -8.89
N LEU A 48 10.52 -9.51 -7.74
CA LEU A 48 9.65 -10.29 -6.86
C LEU A 48 8.27 -10.53 -7.48
N LEU A 49 7.69 -9.50 -8.13
CA LEU A 49 6.41 -9.61 -8.84
C LEU A 49 6.49 -10.64 -9.98
N ASP A 50 7.54 -10.59 -10.80
CA ASP A 50 7.76 -11.56 -11.88
C ASP A 50 7.93 -12.99 -11.36
N LYS A 51 8.64 -13.16 -10.22
CA LYS A 51 8.75 -14.46 -9.57
C LYS A 51 7.40 -14.93 -9.01
N ALA A 52 6.60 -14.03 -8.44
CA ALA A 52 5.27 -14.37 -7.92
C ALA A 52 4.36 -14.88 -9.05
N GLU A 53 4.36 -14.21 -10.20
CA GLU A 53 3.57 -14.64 -11.36
C GLU A 53 4.04 -15.99 -11.91
N LYS A 54 5.36 -16.20 -12.06
CA LYS A 54 5.92 -17.50 -12.47
C LYS A 54 5.57 -18.62 -11.50
N LYS A 55 5.66 -18.37 -10.19
CA LYS A 55 5.31 -19.35 -9.15
C LYS A 55 3.82 -19.67 -9.18
N LEU A 56 2.96 -18.68 -9.38
CA LEU A 56 1.52 -18.89 -9.52
C LEU A 56 1.18 -19.74 -10.75
N ALA A 57 1.81 -19.46 -11.90
CA ALA A 57 1.64 -20.26 -13.12
C ALA A 57 2.09 -21.72 -12.92
N ALA A 58 3.14 -21.94 -12.12
CA ALA A 58 3.63 -23.25 -11.74
C ALA A 58 2.89 -23.88 -10.54
N LYS A 59 1.74 -23.34 -10.13
CA LYS A 59 0.88 -23.83 -9.03
C LYS A 59 1.53 -23.80 -7.63
N TYR A 60 2.60 -23.03 -7.43
CA TYR A 60 3.23 -22.76 -6.14
C TYR A 60 2.55 -21.57 -5.45
N THR A 61 1.32 -21.79 -4.97
CA THR A 61 0.43 -20.72 -4.45
C THR A 61 0.98 -20.03 -3.20
N ALA A 62 1.58 -20.79 -2.27
CA ALA A 62 2.11 -20.25 -1.02
C ALA A 62 3.31 -19.32 -1.27
N GLU A 63 4.24 -19.75 -2.12
CA GLU A 63 5.41 -18.99 -2.53
C GLU A 63 5.00 -17.77 -3.35
N ALA A 64 4.05 -17.92 -4.28
CA ALA A 64 3.52 -16.79 -5.04
C ALA A 64 2.93 -15.72 -4.11
N LYS A 65 2.15 -16.12 -3.10
CA LYS A 65 1.59 -15.22 -2.09
C LYS A 65 2.66 -14.52 -1.27
N SER A 66 3.70 -15.24 -0.85
CA SER A 66 4.82 -14.67 -0.10
C SER A 66 5.58 -13.62 -0.91
N LEU A 67 5.94 -13.95 -2.15
CA LEU A 67 6.63 -13.06 -3.08
C LEU A 67 5.79 -11.82 -3.42
N LEU A 68 4.47 -12.00 -3.63
CA LEU A 68 3.55 -10.90 -3.87
C LEU A 68 3.49 -9.93 -2.69
N LYS A 69 3.44 -10.45 -1.45
CA LYS A 69 3.47 -9.61 -0.24
C LYS A 69 4.77 -8.83 -0.10
N GLU A 70 5.91 -9.46 -0.38
CA GLU A 70 7.21 -8.77 -0.37
C GLU A 70 7.31 -7.71 -1.47
N SER A 71 6.81 -8.00 -2.68
CA SER A 71 6.72 -6.99 -3.74
C SER A 71 5.83 -5.81 -3.32
N ASN A 72 4.66 -6.08 -2.72
CA ASN A 72 3.75 -5.04 -2.24
C ASN A 72 4.36 -4.17 -1.14
N SER A 73 5.15 -4.74 -0.22
CA SER A 73 5.79 -3.95 0.83
C SER A 73 6.80 -2.96 0.25
N LEU A 74 7.58 -3.39 -0.75
CA LEU A 74 8.51 -2.52 -1.46
C LEU A 74 7.79 -1.43 -2.25
N PHE A 75 6.72 -1.75 -2.98
CA PHE A 75 5.91 -0.72 -3.65
C PHE A 75 5.26 0.25 -2.66
N THR A 76 4.85 -0.22 -1.47
CA THR A 76 4.32 0.66 -0.41
C THR A 76 5.36 1.67 0.08
N ILE A 77 6.63 1.25 0.19
CA ILE A 77 7.75 2.14 0.51
C ILE A 77 7.92 3.18 -0.60
N LEU A 78 7.95 2.76 -1.87
CA LEU A 78 8.05 3.65 -3.03
C LEU A 78 6.90 4.67 -3.08
N VAL A 79 5.66 4.26 -2.80
CA VAL A 79 4.51 5.19 -2.71
C VAL A 79 4.69 6.21 -1.59
N LYS A 80 5.19 5.79 -0.42
CA LYS A 80 5.42 6.70 0.70
C LYS A 80 6.55 7.69 0.44
N GLU A 81 7.62 7.25 -0.20
CA GLU A 81 8.85 8.02 -0.35
C GLU A 81 8.81 8.84 -1.64
N CYS A 82 8.46 8.23 -2.76
CA CYS A 82 8.40 8.82 -4.11
C CYS A 82 7.02 9.33 -4.54
N GLY A 83 6.01 9.25 -3.68
CA GLY A 83 4.64 9.68 -3.98
C GLY A 83 4.51 11.12 -4.56
N PRO A 84 5.28 12.12 -4.10
CA PRO A 84 5.25 13.46 -4.71
C PRO A 84 5.70 13.48 -6.17
N GLU A 85 6.81 12.81 -6.50
CA GLU A 85 7.36 12.75 -7.87
C GLU A 85 6.50 11.86 -8.77
N GLN A 86 5.92 10.81 -8.19
CA GLN A 86 4.91 9.98 -8.84
C GLN A 86 3.70 10.82 -9.29
N LYS A 87 3.19 11.70 -8.42
CA LYS A 87 2.03 12.56 -8.73
C LYS A 87 2.34 13.66 -9.74
N ALA A 88 3.59 14.13 -9.78
CA ALA A 88 4.04 15.09 -10.77
C ALA A 88 4.11 14.48 -12.18
N ARG A 89 4.09 13.15 -12.29
CA ARG A 89 4.11 12.44 -13.56
C ARG A 89 2.69 12.29 -14.11
N THR A 90 2.48 12.82 -15.31
CA THR A 90 1.29 12.50 -16.11
C THR A 90 1.48 11.15 -16.79
N LEU A 91 0.49 10.27 -16.68
CA LEU A 91 0.46 9.03 -17.45
C LEU A 91 0.20 9.33 -18.92
N THR A 92 0.81 8.56 -19.81
CA THR A 92 0.45 8.62 -21.23
C THR A 92 -0.93 8.00 -21.45
N PRO A 93 -1.66 8.33 -22.54
CA PRO A 93 -2.96 7.71 -22.82
C PRO A 93 -2.93 6.17 -22.86
N GLN A 94 -1.81 5.60 -23.34
CA GLN A 94 -1.60 4.15 -23.34
C GLN A 94 -1.45 3.58 -21.92
N GLU A 95 -0.74 4.29 -21.04
CA GLU A 95 -0.57 3.88 -19.65
C GLU A 95 -1.87 4.02 -18.86
N GLU A 96 -2.67 5.07 -19.10
CA GLU A 96 -4.00 5.22 -18.50
C GLU A 96 -4.93 4.07 -18.92
N GLN A 97 -4.92 3.71 -20.21
CA GLN A 97 -5.69 2.57 -20.71
C GLN A 97 -5.23 1.26 -20.06
N GLN A 98 -3.92 1.03 -19.97
CA GLN A 98 -3.39 -0.17 -19.33
C GLN A 98 -3.71 -0.21 -17.83
N GLU A 99 -3.68 0.95 -17.15
CA GLU A 99 -4.07 1.05 -15.75
C GLU A 99 -5.53 0.68 -15.55
N ALA A 100 -6.42 1.18 -16.41
CA ALA A 100 -7.84 0.86 -16.39
C ALA A 100 -8.10 -0.62 -16.65
N VAL A 101 -7.41 -1.22 -17.62
CA VAL A 101 -7.48 -2.67 -17.89
C VAL A 101 -7.05 -3.47 -16.67
N ASN A 102 -5.89 -3.16 -16.09
CA ASN A 102 -5.38 -3.86 -14.90
C ASN A 102 -6.29 -3.67 -13.68
N LYS A 103 -6.86 -2.47 -13.47
CA LYS A 103 -7.85 -2.21 -12.41
C LYS A 103 -9.09 -3.07 -12.58
N LYS A 104 -9.61 -3.17 -13.80
CA LYS A 104 -10.75 -4.02 -14.12
C LYS A 104 -10.42 -5.50 -13.87
N LEU A 105 -9.29 -5.99 -14.39
CA LEU A 105 -8.86 -7.37 -14.18
C LEU A 105 -8.66 -7.69 -12.68
N ALA A 106 -8.08 -6.77 -11.92
CA ALA A 106 -7.93 -6.94 -10.47
C ALA A 106 -9.27 -7.04 -9.76
N ALA A 107 -10.21 -6.14 -10.10
CA ALA A 107 -11.56 -6.15 -9.53
C ALA A 107 -12.33 -7.43 -9.89
N ASP A 108 -12.30 -7.84 -11.16
CA ASP A 108 -12.97 -9.05 -11.64
C ASP A 108 -12.43 -10.30 -10.92
N GLU A 109 -11.12 -10.42 -10.76
CA GLU A 109 -10.49 -11.54 -10.03
C GLU A 109 -10.85 -11.52 -8.53
N LEU A 110 -10.93 -10.34 -7.89
CA LEU A 110 -11.37 -10.23 -6.49
C LEU A 110 -12.83 -10.63 -6.32
N VAL A 111 -13.73 -10.17 -7.20
CA VAL A 111 -15.15 -10.55 -7.15
C VAL A 111 -15.31 -12.07 -7.26
N GLN A 112 -14.53 -12.72 -8.14
CA GLN A 112 -14.54 -14.18 -8.25
C GLN A 112 -13.97 -14.86 -7.01
N ALA A 113 -12.89 -14.32 -6.43
CA ALA A 113 -12.32 -14.82 -5.18
C ALA A 113 -13.35 -14.76 -4.04
N GLU A 114 -13.99 -13.60 -3.84
CA GLU A 114 -15.00 -13.40 -2.80
C GLU A 114 -16.20 -14.32 -2.96
N ARG A 115 -16.66 -14.53 -4.20
CA ARG A 115 -17.75 -15.47 -4.50
C ARG A 115 -17.37 -16.90 -4.10
N LEU A 116 -16.16 -17.33 -4.44
CA LEU A 116 -15.65 -18.65 -4.09
C LEU A 116 -15.46 -18.80 -2.58
N GLU A 117 -14.96 -17.77 -1.88
CA GLU A 117 -14.83 -17.79 -0.41
C GLU A 117 -16.18 -17.91 0.28
N LYS A 118 -17.19 -17.16 -0.18
CA LYS A 118 -18.56 -17.27 0.34
C LYS A 118 -19.13 -18.66 0.11
N SER A 119 -18.97 -19.22 -1.10
CA SER A 119 -19.47 -20.57 -1.40
C SER A 119 -18.73 -21.65 -0.60
N ALA A 120 -17.41 -21.52 -0.43
CA ALA A 120 -16.61 -22.42 0.39
C ALA A 120 -17.07 -22.39 1.86
N ALA A 121 -17.32 -21.20 2.41
CA ALA A 121 -17.82 -21.04 3.78
C ALA A 121 -19.22 -21.66 3.95
N GLU A 122 -20.12 -21.49 2.99
CA GLU A 122 -21.44 -22.12 2.99
C GLU A 122 -21.35 -23.65 2.93
N LYS A 123 -20.46 -24.19 2.10
CA LYS A 123 -20.24 -25.65 2.02
C LYS A 123 -19.61 -26.20 3.29
N LEU A 124 -18.65 -25.49 3.89
CA LEU A 124 -18.08 -25.88 5.17
C LEU A 124 -19.17 -25.92 6.26
N LYS A 125 -20.04 -24.90 6.31
CA LYS A 125 -21.20 -24.91 7.21
C LYS A 125 -22.13 -26.10 6.96
N LYS A 126 -22.40 -26.46 5.70
CA LYS A 126 -23.21 -27.65 5.36
C LYS A 126 -22.52 -28.96 5.79
N SER A 127 -21.20 -29.02 5.69
CA SER A 127 -20.41 -30.15 6.18
C SER A 127 -20.59 -30.34 7.69
N ASP A 128 -20.52 -29.26 8.46
CA ASP A 128 -20.61 -29.32 9.92
C ASP A 128 -22.03 -29.64 10.42
N GLN A 129 -23.05 -29.31 9.61
CA GLN A 129 -24.46 -29.45 9.98
C GLN A 129 -25.09 -30.79 9.54
N THR A 130 -24.44 -31.57 8.68
CA THR A 130 -25.01 -32.82 8.18
C THR A 130 -24.62 -34.02 9.06
N ALA A 131 -25.61 -34.84 9.42
CA ALA A 131 -25.39 -36.09 10.15
C ALA A 131 -24.87 -37.24 9.25
N GLN A 132 -24.92 -37.06 7.92
CA GLN A 132 -24.45 -38.06 6.96
C GLN A 132 -22.96 -37.87 6.69
N HIS A 133 -22.14 -38.79 7.18
CA HIS A 133 -20.68 -38.68 7.10
C HIS A 133 -20.16 -38.50 5.66
N GLU A 134 -20.71 -39.22 4.69
CA GLU A 134 -20.30 -39.11 3.28
C GLU A 134 -20.60 -37.73 2.70
N LEU A 135 -21.76 -37.14 3.02
CA LEU A 135 -22.11 -35.78 2.60
C LEU A 135 -21.23 -34.73 3.29
N ALA A 136 -20.91 -34.93 4.58
CA ALA A 136 -20.00 -34.04 5.30
C ALA A 136 -18.62 -34.00 4.60
N VAL A 137 -18.03 -35.17 4.35
CA VAL A 137 -16.73 -35.29 3.68
C VAL A 137 -16.76 -34.68 2.27
N LYS A 138 -17.85 -34.88 1.52
CA LYS A 138 -18.03 -34.27 0.19
C LYS A 138 -17.99 -32.74 0.28
N TYR A 139 -18.83 -32.15 1.14
CA TYR A 139 -18.89 -30.70 1.30
C TYR A 139 -17.58 -30.10 1.81
N ALA A 140 -16.88 -30.77 2.73
CA ALA A 140 -15.58 -30.33 3.20
C ALA A 140 -14.52 -30.31 2.07
N ARG A 141 -14.51 -31.32 1.20
CA ARG A 141 -13.60 -31.37 0.03
C ARG A 141 -13.90 -30.27 -0.97
N GLU A 142 -15.18 -30.06 -1.29
CA GLU A 142 -15.61 -28.99 -2.19
C GLU A 142 -15.24 -27.60 -1.63
N ALA A 143 -15.49 -27.37 -0.33
CA ALA A 143 -15.11 -26.13 0.35
C ALA A 143 -13.60 -25.87 0.28
N LYS A 144 -12.78 -26.90 0.51
CA LYS A 144 -11.33 -26.79 0.39
C LYS A 144 -10.91 -26.40 -1.02
N GLY A 145 -11.44 -27.08 -2.04
CA GLY A 145 -11.13 -26.78 -3.45
C GLY A 145 -11.51 -25.36 -3.86
N GLU A 146 -12.68 -24.88 -3.43
CA GLU A 146 -13.12 -23.51 -3.70
C GLU A 146 -12.27 -22.47 -2.96
N SER A 147 -11.86 -22.74 -1.72
CA SER A 147 -10.94 -21.88 -0.97
C SER A 147 -9.57 -21.77 -1.66
N GLU A 148 -9.01 -22.89 -2.13
CA GLU A 148 -7.74 -22.89 -2.88
C GLU A 148 -7.85 -22.09 -4.19
N LEU A 149 -8.95 -22.26 -4.93
CA LEU A 149 -9.24 -21.47 -6.13
C LEU A 149 -9.39 -19.97 -5.80
N ALA A 150 -10.08 -19.63 -4.72
CA ALA A 150 -10.22 -18.25 -4.28
C ALA A 150 -8.87 -17.61 -3.97
N GLN A 151 -7.97 -18.34 -3.30
CA GLN A 151 -6.62 -17.85 -3.03
C GLN A 151 -5.85 -17.57 -4.32
N VAL A 152 -5.92 -18.45 -5.32
CA VAL A 152 -5.29 -18.21 -6.63
C VAL A 152 -5.84 -16.95 -7.29
N ARG A 153 -7.17 -16.76 -7.26
CA ARG A 153 -7.85 -15.57 -7.80
C ARG A 153 -7.41 -14.29 -7.09
N SER A 154 -7.37 -14.31 -5.76
CA SER A 154 -6.90 -13.19 -4.94
C SER A 154 -5.44 -12.81 -5.25
N ILE A 155 -4.55 -13.79 -5.45
CA ILE A 155 -3.15 -13.53 -5.85
C ILE A 155 -3.10 -12.90 -7.24
N LYS A 156 -3.88 -13.38 -8.22
CA LYS A 156 -3.96 -12.76 -9.55
C LYS A 156 -4.38 -11.30 -9.48
N ALA A 157 -5.40 -10.99 -8.67
CA ALA A 157 -5.83 -9.62 -8.48
C ALA A 157 -4.70 -8.73 -7.93
N GLY A 158 -3.98 -9.23 -6.92
CA GLY A 158 -2.83 -8.53 -6.38
C GLY A 158 -1.71 -8.32 -7.40
N ILE A 159 -1.44 -9.30 -8.28
CA ILE A 159 -0.49 -9.14 -9.39
C ILE A 159 -0.92 -8.01 -10.31
N TYR A 160 -2.17 -7.99 -10.78
CA TYR A 160 -2.65 -6.90 -11.66
C TYR A 160 -2.56 -5.52 -11.00
N SER A 161 -2.86 -5.43 -9.70
CA SER A 161 -2.70 -4.19 -8.94
C SER A 161 -1.24 -3.74 -8.87
N LEU A 162 -0.30 -4.64 -8.60
CA LEU A 162 1.13 -4.31 -8.55
C LEU A 162 1.73 -4.04 -9.92
N ARG A 163 1.17 -4.59 -11.01
CA ARG A 163 1.57 -4.22 -12.39
C ARG A 163 1.28 -2.74 -12.69
N ASN A 164 0.22 -2.18 -12.10
CA ASN A 164 0.01 -0.73 -12.15
C ASN A 164 1.11 0.04 -11.42
N GLN A 165 1.47 -0.40 -10.21
CA GLN A 165 2.55 0.23 -9.44
C GLN A 165 3.88 0.16 -10.20
N GLN A 166 4.20 -0.99 -10.82
CA GLN A 166 5.38 -1.13 -11.67
C GLN A 166 5.38 -0.11 -12.82
N MET A 167 4.28 0.00 -13.55
CA MET A 167 4.17 0.94 -14.67
C MET A 167 4.35 2.39 -14.22
N ILE A 168 3.69 2.75 -13.12
CA ILE A 168 3.73 4.09 -12.53
C ILE A 168 5.16 4.45 -12.09
N PHE A 169 5.85 3.54 -11.38
CA PHE A 169 7.21 3.74 -10.89
C PHE A 169 8.32 3.46 -11.92
N ARG A 170 7.97 3.16 -13.18
CA ARG A 170 8.95 2.85 -14.23
C ARG A 170 10.00 3.94 -14.45
N PHE A 171 9.72 5.19 -14.07
CA PHE A 171 10.72 6.27 -14.15
C PHE A 171 11.95 6.03 -13.25
N LEU A 172 11.83 5.21 -12.21
CA LEU A 172 12.93 4.76 -11.35
C LEU A 172 13.79 3.66 -12.00
N ALA A 173 13.41 3.14 -13.17
CA ALA A 173 14.16 2.11 -13.88
C ALA A 173 15.36 2.65 -14.67
N LYS A 174 15.54 3.98 -14.70
CA LYS A 174 16.58 4.67 -15.48
C LYS A 174 17.99 4.38 -14.96
#